data_AF-M5IRG6-F1
#
_entry.id   AF-M5IRG6-F1
#
_cell.length_a   1.000
_cell.length_b   1.000
_cell.length_c   1.000
_cell.angle_alpha   90.00
_cell.angle_beta   90.00
_cell.angle_gamma   90.00
#
_symmetry.space_group_name_H-M   'P 1'
#
loop_
_entity.id
_entity.type
_entity.pdbx_description
1 polymer ?
#
loop_
_entity_poly.entity_id
_entity_poly.type
_entity_poly.pdbx_seq_one_letter_code
_entity_poly.pdbx_strand_id
1 'polypeptide(L)'
;MQDLFSSLNPNEATQEEIEKFMQGLLENYVLEVTCEKFAFAEIEIYTSADKNTYKRVSSAGDIFFHNFGFDICFKSSEEAYSGVLVRSLWPLGQAEPIVGPCRCANSILNIRKPNLSFCLLDAKGSQDASKNFSRRVRRADFDASGKPIEDCGRLTSSKFEIWLAESGEKEAEKYKKAINKYKDEAENEKSTPNQAN
;
A
#
# COMPACT_ATOMS: atom_id res chain seq x y z
N MET A 1 15.54 -2.59 6.53
CA MET A 1 14.66 -2.08 5.45
C MET A 1 15.28 -2.30 4.10
N GLN A 2 16.48 -1.79 3.87
CA GLN A 2 17.20 -1.90 2.60
C GLN A 2 17.28 -3.33 2.05
N ASP A 3 17.74 -4.31 2.85
CA ASP A 3 17.90 -5.69 2.38
C ASP A 3 16.58 -6.30 1.89
N LEU A 4 15.51 -6.13 2.66
CA LEU A 4 14.17 -6.60 2.30
C LEU A 4 13.70 -5.96 0.98
N PHE A 5 13.74 -4.63 0.88
CA PHE A 5 13.30 -3.92 -0.32
C PHE A 5 14.29 -4.03 -1.50
N SER A 6 15.46 -4.64 -1.31
CA SER A 6 16.38 -5.00 -2.38
C SER A 6 16.16 -6.43 -2.88
N SER A 7 15.41 -7.26 -2.14
CA SER A 7 15.21 -8.67 -2.48
C SER A 7 14.20 -8.89 -3.61
N LEU A 8 13.51 -7.84 -4.05
CA LEU A 8 12.49 -7.89 -5.10
C LEU A 8 12.65 -6.69 -6.03
N ASN A 9 12.56 -6.92 -7.34
CA ASN A 9 12.32 -5.89 -8.34
C ASN A 9 10.88 -6.01 -8.87
N PRO A 10 9.92 -5.21 -8.37
CA PRO A 10 8.52 -5.34 -8.77
C PRO A 10 8.23 -5.13 -10.25
N ASN A 11 9.11 -4.42 -10.97
CA ASN A 11 8.94 -4.18 -12.40
C ASN A 11 9.29 -5.41 -13.26
N GLU A 12 9.97 -6.39 -12.69
CA GLU A 12 10.41 -7.62 -13.38
C GLU A 12 9.88 -8.90 -12.72
N ALA A 13 9.42 -8.81 -11.48
CA ALA A 13 8.92 -9.93 -10.71
C ALA A 13 7.59 -10.46 -11.25
N THR A 14 7.38 -11.76 -11.06
CA THR A 14 6.09 -12.40 -11.26
C THR A 14 5.08 -11.94 -10.22
N GLN A 15 3.79 -12.11 -10.52
CA GLN A 15 2.71 -11.80 -9.59
C GLN A 15 2.82 -12.59 -8.28
N GLU A 16 3.22 -13.86 -8.34
CA GLU A 16 3.38 -14.72 -7.17
C GLU A 16 4.51 -14.22 -6.24
N GLU A 17 5.61 -13.75 -6.81
CA GLU A 17 6.73 -13.18 -6.04
C GLU A 17 6.33 -11.87 -5.35
N ILE A 18 5.55 -11.02 -6.04
CA ILE A 18 4.99 -9.79 -5.46
C ILE A 18 4.04 -10.12 -4.30
N GLU A 19 3.14 -11.07 -4.48
CA GLU A 19 2.18 -11.49 -3.44
C GLU A 19 2.90 -12.05 -2.21
N LYS A 20 3.88 -12.94 -2.42
CA LYS A 20 4.71 -13.49 -1.33
C LYS A 20 5.46 -12.40 -0.59
N PHE A 21 6.02 -11.42 -1.29
CA PHE A 21 6.68 -10.28 -0.67
C PHE A 21 5.71 -9.45 0.17
N MET A 22 4.56 -9.08 -0.38
CA MET A 22 3.55 -8.26 0.30
C MET A 22 2.98 -8.97 1.53
N GLN A 23 2.70 -10.26 1.42
CA GLN A 23 2.30 -11.10 2.55
C GLN A 23 3.39 -11.13 3.61
N GLY A 24 4.63 -11.40 3.21
CA GLY A 24 5.77 -11.43 4.12
C GLY A 24 5.99 -10.11 4.86
N LEU A 25 5.89 -8.98 4.14
CA LEU A 25 5.99 -7.63 4.70
C LEU A 25 4.90 -7.38 5.74
N LEU A 26 3.66 -7.71 5.42
CA LEU A 26 2.52 -7.46 6.30
C LEU A 26 2.54 -8.36 7.54
N GLU A 27 2.85 -9.65 7.40
CA GLU A 27 2.76 -10.64 8.49
C GLU A 27 3.96 -10.60 9.43
N ASN A 28 5.17 -10.38 8.89
CA ASN A 28 6.40 -10.61 9.64
C ASN A 28 7.05 -9.33 10.14
N TYR A 29 6.59 -8.15 9.71
CA TYR A 29 7.24 -6.90 10.07
C TYR A 29 6.31 -5.89 10.73
N VAL A 30 6.89 -5.09 11.60
CA VAL A 30 6.32 -3.89 12.20
C VAL A 30 7.14 -2.70 11.75
N LEU A 31 6.48 -1.63 11.33
CA LEU A 31 7.11 -0.34 11.06
C LEU A 31 7.38 0.38 12.37
N GLU A 32 8.64 0.65 12.67
CA GLU A 32 9.01 1.55 13.76
C GLU A 32 9.40 2.91 13.18
N VAL A 33 8.79 3.96 13.71
CA VAL A 33 9.12 5.35 13.41
C VAL A 33 9.48 6.07 14.69
N THR A 34 10.77 6.34 14.88
CA THR A 34 11.30 7.04 16.06
C THR A 34 10.75 6.48 17.39
N CYS A 35 10.89 5.17 17.56
CA CYS A 35 10.40 4.37 18.70
C CYS A 35 8.88 4.13 18.78
N GLU A 36 8.07 4.80 17.96
CA GLU A 36 6.64 4.47 17.80
C GLU A 36 6.48 3.29 16.86
N LYS A 37 5.63 2.32 17.21
CA LYS A 37 5.53 1.05 16.46
C LYS A 37 4.14 0.86 15.86
N PHE A 38 4.11 0.40 14.62
CA PHE A 38 2.90 0.22 13.84
C PHE A 38 2.92 -1.11 13.09
N ALA A 39 1.88 -1.93 13.27
CA ALA A 39 1.63 -3.06 12.38
C ALA A 39 0.97 -2.55 11.08
N PHE A 40 1.22 -3.21 9.95
CA PHE A 40 0.62 -2.86 8.67
C PHE A 40 -0.83 -3.34 8.58
N ALA A 41 -1.81 -2.46 8.64
CA ALA A 41 -3.21 -2.88 8.50
C ALA A 41 -3.58 -3.09 7.02
N GLU A 42 -3.01 -2.28 6.13
CA GLU A 42 -3.29 -2.28 4.69
C GLU A 42 -2.13 -1.67 3.92
N ILE A 43 -1.70 -2.34 2.86
CA ILE A 43 -0.60 -1.92 1.98
C ILE A 43 -0.98 -2.12 0.52
N GLU A 44 -0.35 -1.35 -0.36
CA GLU A 44 -0.56 -1.45 -1.81
C GLU A 44 0.75 -1.25 -2.57
N ILE A 45 1.03 -2.11 -3.55
CA ILE A 45 2.25 -2.01 -4.36
C ILE A 45 1.97 -1.26 -5.67
N TYR A 46 2.94 -0.44 -6.05
CA TYR A 46 2.93 0.38 -7.26
C TYR A 46 4.22 0.16 -8.05
N THR A 47 4.09 0.00 -9.36
CA THR A 47 5.18 -0.22 -10.33
C THR A 47 5.25 0.90 -11.36
N SER A 48 6.27 0.95 -12.21
CA SER A 48 6.38 1.98 -13.24
C SER A 48 5.34 1.83 -14.35
N ALA A 49 4.74 0.64 -14.49
CA ALA A 49 3.60 0.37 -15.38
C ALA A 49 2.30 1.05 -14.91
N ASP A 50 2.22 1.44 -13.65
CA ASP A 50 1.03 2.05 -13.08
C ASP A 50 0.97 3.56 -13.34
N LYS A 51 -0.16 4.02 -13.88
CA LYS A 51 -0.42 5.44 -14.19
C LYS A 51 -0.24 6.38 -13.00
N ASN A 52 -0.51 5.90 -11.79
CA ASN A 52 -0.50 6.72 -10.57
C ASN A 52 0.81 6.62 -9.79
N THR A 53 1.82 5.91 -10.30
CA THR A 53 3.12 5.81 -9.62
C THR A 53 3.93 7.07 -9.87
N TYR A 54 4.46 7.63 -8.78
CA TYR A 54 5.34 8.77 -8.84
C TYR A 54 6.73 8.38 -9.35
N LYS A 55 7.17 9.03 -10.43
CA LYS A 55 8.56 8.98 -10.88
C LYS A 55 9.49 9.47 -9.78
N ARG A 56 10.56 8.73 -9.51
CA ARG A 56 11.54 9.04 -8.46
C ARG A 56 12.83 8.26 -8.65
N VAL A 57 13.93 8.83 -8.19
CA VAL A 57 15.19 8.11 -7.94
C VAL A 57 15.29 7.90 -6.43
N SER A 58 15.41 6.65 -5.99
CA SER A 58 15.48 6.32 -4.56
C SER A 58 16.23 5.02 -4.32
N SER A 59 16.76 4.89 -3.10
CA SER A 59 17.34 3.64 -2.62
C SER A 59 16.25 2.72 -2.07
N ALA A 60 16.54 1.42 -2.06
CA ALA A 60 15.66 0.44 -1.42
C ALA A 60 15.51 0.75 0.08
N GLY A 61 14.27 0.81 0.55
CA GLY A 61 13.91 1.12 1.93
C GLY A 61 13.76 2.61 2.24
N ASP A 62 14.03 3.51 1.29
CA ASP A 62 13.78 4.94 1.48
C ASP A 62 12.29 5.22 1.69
N ILE A 63 11.97 6.20 2.53
CA ILE A 63 10.60 6.69 2.71
C ILE A 63 10.36 7.87 1.79
N PHE A 64 9.36 7.75 0.92
CA PHE A 64 8.98 8.79 -0.03
C PHE A 64 7.60 9.33 0.31
N PHE A 65 7.55 10.53 0.89
CA PHE A 65 6.29 11.24 1.14
C PHE A 65 5.80 11.94 -0.13
N HIS A 66 4.50 11.89 -0.36
CA HIS A 66 3.82 12.58 -1.46
C HIS A 66 2.41 13.01 -1.05
N ASN A 67 1.72 13.75 -1.92
CA ASN A 67 0.42 14.36 -1.61
C ASN A 67 -0.69 13.37 -1.22
N PHE A 68 -0.50 12.07 -1.50
CA PHE A 68 -1.48 11.02 -1.24
C PHE A 68 -1.06 10.03 -0.16
N GLY A 69 0.09 10.23 0.51
CA GLY A 69 0.59 9.31 1.52
C GLY A 69 2.11 9.21 1.55
N PHE A 70 2.61 8.02 1.88
CA PHE A 70 4.02 7.72 1.77
C PHE A 70 4.24 6.29 1.29
N ASP A 71 5.29 6.14 0.48
CA ASP A 71 5.75 4.85 -0.02
C ASP A 71 7.00 4.42 0.76
N ILE A 72 7.13 3.11 0.98
CA ILE A 72 8.45 2.49 1.20
C ILE A 72 9.00 2.09 -0.17
N CYS A 73 10.14 2.66 -0.55
CA CYS A 73 10.66 2.53 -1.89
C CYS A 73 11.37 1.19 -2.11
N PHE A 74 11.19 0.63 -3.31
CA PHE A 74 12.22 -0.23 -3.89
C PHE A 74 13.29 0.65 -4.52
N LYS A 75 14.44 0.06 -4.87
CA LYS A 75 15.46 0.77 -5.64
C LYS A 75 14.84 1.28 -6.94
N SER A 76 14.87 2.60 -7.14
CA SER A 76 14.20 3.27 -8.24
C SER A 76 15.16 4.17 -9.03
N SER A 77 14.87 4.32 -10.32
CA SER A 77 15.54 5.16 -11.32
C SER A 77 14.49 5.97 -12.09
N GLU A 78 14.91 6.85 -13.00
CA GLU A 78 13.97 7.64 -13.81
C GLU A 78 13.10 6.76 -14.72
N GLU A 79 13.61 5.60 -15.14
CA GLU A 79 12.97 4.66 -16.04
C GLU A 79 12.24 3.52 -15.33
N ALA A 80 12.71 3.12 -14.15
CA ALA A 80 12.14 2.03 -13.37
C ALA A 80 11.98 2.44 -11.90
N TYR A 81 10.74 2.74 -11.51
CA TYR A 81 10.38 3.23 -10.18
C TYR A 81 9.21 2.45 -9.60
N SER A 82 9.25 2.16 -8.30
CA SER A 82 8.23 1.37 -7.63
C SER A 82 8.26 1.59 -6.12
N GLY A 83 7.21 1.15 -5.42
CA GLY A 83 7.11 1.29 -3.97
C GLY A 83 5.89 0.61 -3.40
N VAL A 84 5.88 0.46 -2.07
CA VAL A 84 4.73 0.01 -1.31
C VAL A 84 4.11 1.21 -0.59
N LEU A 85 2.94 1.62 -1.04
CA LEU A 85 2.11 2.61 -0.37
C LEU A 85 1.57 2.03 0.93
N VAL A 86 1.84 2.73 2.04
CA VAL A 86 1.23 2.41 3.33
C VAL A 86 -0.13 3.07 3.42
N ARG A 87 -1.19 2.25 3.41
CA ARG A 87 -2.57 2.74 3.35
C ARG A 87 -3.22 2.83 4.71
N SER A 88 -3.02 1.84 5.56
CA SER A 88 -3.54 1.83 6.93
C SER A 88 -2.53 1.20 7.87
N LEU A 89 -2.44 1.72 9.09
CA LEU A 89 -1.52 1.29 10.14
C LEU A 89 -2.28 1.00 11.43
N TRP A 90 -1.81 0.01 12.19
CA TRP A 90 -2.29 -0.29 13.53
C TRP A 90 -1.22 0.12 14.55
N PRO A 91 -1.36 1.27 15.24
CA PRO A 91 -0.44 1.64 16.30
C PRO A 91 -0.46 0.57 17.39
N LEU A 92 0.71 0.06 17.78
CA LEU A 92 0.77 -1.00 18.79
C LEU A 92 0.26 -0.50 20.13
N GLY A 93 -0.66 -1.26 20.74
CA GLY A 93 -1.29 -0.92 22.02
C GLY A 93 -2.49 0.03 21.93
N GLN A 94 -2.90 0.44 20.72
CA GLN A 94 -4.14 1.21 20.51
C GLN A 94 -5.28 0.31 20.05
N ALA A 95 -6.54 0.74 20.27
CA ALA A 95 -7.72 -0.02 19.88
C ALA A 95 -8.04 0.11 18.37
N GLU A 96 -7.83 1.31 17.82
CA GLU A 96 -8.27 1.65 16.46
C GLU A 96 -7.10 1.78 15.47
N PRO A 97 -7.29 1.40 14.19
CA PRO A 97 -6.35 1.68 13.12
C PRO A 97 -6.33 3.16 12.71
N ILE A 98 -5.18 3.60 12.20
CA ILE A 98 -5.10 4.79 11.36
C ILE A 98 -5.45 4.36 9.94
N VAL A 99 -6.57 4.86 9.41
CA VAL A 99 -7.08 4.45 8.09
C VAL A 99 -6.91 5.52 7.02
N GLY A 100 -6.37 5.12 5.88
CA GLY A 100 -6.15 5.99 4.73
C GLY A 100 -4.72 6.55 4.66
N PRO A 101 -4.13 6.60 3.45
CA PRO A 101 -2.69 6.83 3.29
C PRO A 101 -2.25 8.23 3.72
N CYS A 102 -3.03 9.28 3.44
CA CYS A 102 -2.76 10.63 3.94
C CYS A 102 -2.83 10.71 5.47
N ARG A 103 -3.75 9.98 6.11
CA ARG A 103 -3.85 9.95 7.59
C ARG A 103 -2.64 9.25 8.19
N CYS A 104 -2.17 8.16 7.56
CA CYS A 104 -0.93 7.50 7.97
C CYS A 104 0.26 8.44 7.87
N ALA A 105 0.46 9.10 6.71
CA ALA A 105 1.54 10.07 6.52
C ALA A 105 1.49 11.20 7.56
N ASN A 106 0.31 11.80 7.77
CA ASN A 106 0.14 12.87 8.74
C ASN A 106 0.40 12.40 10.18
N SER A 107 -0.05 11.20 10.57
CA SER A 107 0.24 10.66 11.89
C SER A 107 1.75 10.49 12.12
N ILE A 108 2.48 10.00 11.10
CA ILE A 108 3.94 9.88 11.15
C ILE A 108 4.63 11.24 11.24
N LEU A 109 4.25 12.20 10.39
CA LEU A 109 4.85 13.55 10.37
C LEU A 109 4.56 14.35 11.65
N ASN A 110 3.49 14.01 12.38
CA ASN A 110 3.15 14.64 13.66
C ASN A 110 3.88 14.05 14.87
N ILE A 111 4.71 13.02 14.69
CA ILE A 111 5.58 12.53 15.77
C ILE A 111 6.55 13.66 16.14
N ARG A 112 6.43 14.18 17.38
CA ARG A 112 7.16 15.36 17.88
C ARG A 112 8.63 15.04 18.17
N LYS A 113 9.39 14.74 17.12
CA LYS A 113 10.83 14.44 17.18
C LYS A 113 11.53 15.20 16.06
N PRO A 114 12.73 15.76 16.32
CA PRO A 114 13.43 16.62 15.36
C PRO A 114 13.84 15.86 14.09
N ASN A 115 14.13 14.57 14.20
CA ASN A 115 14.47 13.70 13.07
C ASN A 115 13.64 12.43 13.18
N LEU A 116 12.97 12.05 12.09
CA LEU A 116 12.28 10.78 12.00
C LEU A 116 13.27 9.71 11.52
N SER A 117 13.37 8.61 12.27
CA SER A 117 14.08 7.41 11.85
C SER A 117 13.07 6.30 11.55
N PHE A 118 13.32 5.54 10.49
CA PHE A 118 12.43 4.46 10.05
C PHE A 118 13.18 3.14 10.09
N CYS A 119 12.56 2.12 10.67
CA CYS A 119 13.04 0.76 10.54
C CYS A 119 11.89 -0.25 10.46
N LEU A 120 12.20 -1.44 9.96
CA LEU A 120 11.32 -2.58 10.03
C LEU A 120 11.89 -3.54 11.07
N LEU A 121 11.07 -3.84 12.07
CA LEU A 121 11.40 -4.80 13.11
C LEU A 121 10.75 -6.13 12.76
N ASP A 122 11.51 -7.22 12.93
CA ASP A 122 10.93 -8.56 12.87
C ASP A 122 9.94 -8.72 14.02
N ALA A 123 8.72 -9.08 13.65
CA ALA A 123 7.60 -9.26 14.56
C ALA A 123 6.88 -10.59 14.31
N LYS A 124 7.49 -11.51 13.54
CA LYS A 124 6.96 -12.83 13.10
C LYS A 124 5.54 -13.15 13.56
N GLY A 125 4.59 -13.10 12.62
CA GLY A 125 3.17 -13.34 12.93
C GLY A 125 2.58 -12.21 13.76
N SER A 126 2.99 -10.97 13.50
CA SER A 126 2.45 -9.78 14.17
C SER A 126 0.96 -9.62 13.89
N GLN A 127 0.53 -10.15 12.74
CA GLN A 127 -0.83 -10.19 12.24
C GLN A 127 -0.89 -11.19 11.08
N ASP A 128 -2.07 -11.73 10.81
CA ASP A 128 -2.29 -12.59 9.65
C ASP A 128 -2.69 -11.73 8.44
N ALA A 129 -2.10 -11.99 7.27
CA ALA A 129 -2.62 -11.40 6.04
C ALA A 129 -4.01 -11.94 5.74
N SER A 130 -4.85 -11.13 5.09
CA SER A 130 -6.09 -11.64 4.54
C SER A 130 -5.76 -12.62 3.42
N LYS A 131 -6.56 -13.68 3.30
CA LYS A 131 -6.37 -14.72 2.26
C LYS A 131 -6.53 -14.19 0.84
N ASN A 132 -7.14 -13.01 0.69
CA ASN A 132 -7.55 -12.47 -0.59
C ASN A 132 -6.89 -11.12 -0.80
N PHE A 133 -6.07 -11.04 -1.84
CA PHE A 133 -5.65 -9.74 -2.36
C PHE A 133 -6.83 -9.08 -3.10
N SER A 134 -6.92 -7.76 -2.95
CA SER A 134 -7.81 -6.96 -3.80
C SER A 134 -7.15 -6.80 -5.17
N ARG A 135 -7.79 -7.39 -6.19
CA ARG A 135 -7.36 -7.24 -7.58
C ARG A 135 -7.55 -5.81 -8.05
N ARG A 136 -6.62 -5.38 -8.88
CA ARG A 136 -6.63 -4.14 -9.62
C ARG A 136 -6.49 -4.48 -11.09
N VAL A 137 -7.10 -3.67 -11.95
CA VAL A 137 -6.85 -3.74 -13.38
C VAL A 137 -5.68 -2.81 -13.69
N ARG A 138 -4.58 -3.35 -14.24
CA ARG A 138 -3.52 -2.53 -14.80
C ARG A 138 -4.08 -1.83 -16.05
N ARG A 139 -4.27 -0.51 -16.01
CA ARG A 139 -4.85 0.25 -17.14
C ARG A 139 -4.01 0.18 -18.42
N ALA A 140 -2.76 -0.28 -18.35
CA ALA A 140 -1.82 -0.29 -19.45
C ALA A 140 -1.55 -1.67 -20.05
N ASP A 141 -1.94 -2.76 -19.39
CA ASP A 141 -1.61 -4.11 -19.84
C ASP A 141 -2.90 -4.86 -20.17
N PHE A 142 -3.14 -5.03 -21.47
CA PHE A 142 -4.07 -6.03 -21.96
C PHE A 142 -3.27 -7.29 -22.30
N ASP A 143 -3.79 -8.47 -21.96
CA ASP A 143 -3.20 -9.72 -22.40
C ASP A 143 -3.23 -9.83 -23.94
N ALA A 144 -2.60 -10.87 -24.49
CA ALA A 144 -2.58 -11.12 -25.93
C ALA A 144 -3.99 -11.25 -26.54
N SER A 145 -5.03 -11.46 -25.72
CA SER A 145 -6.44 -11.52 -26.12
C SER A 145 -7.18 -10.19 -25.99
N GLY A 146 -6.50 -9.10 -25.60
CA GLY A 146 -7.09 -7.79 -25.41
C GLY A 146 -7.91 -7.66 -24.13
N LYS A 147 -7.71 -8.54 -23.13
CA LYS A 147 -8.36 -8.44 -21.82
C LYS A 147 -7.47 -7.73 -20.81
N PRO A 148 -8.03 -6.88 -19.95
CA PRO A 148 -7.22 -6.21 -18.93
C PRO A 148 -6.53 -7.24 -18.03
N ILE A 149 -5.23 -7.06 -17.80
CA ILE A 149 -4.48 -7.88 -16.85
C ILE A 149 -4.87 -7.42 -15.45
N GLU A 150 -5.55 -8.31 -14.73
CA GLU A 150 -5.82 -8.14 -13.30
C GLU A 150 -4.57 -8.53 -12.50
N ASP A 151 -4.11 -7.64 -11.64
CA ASP A 151 -3.00 -7.88 -10.74
C ASP A 151 -3.39 -7.60 -9.29
N CYS A 152 -2.75 -8.29 -8.34
CA CYS A 152 -3.03 -8.09 -6.94
C CYS A 152 -2.16 -6.94 -6.43
N GLY A 153 -2.74 -5.74 -6.39
CA GLY A 153 -2.03 -4.54 -5.93
C GLY A 153 -2.15 -4.31 -4.43
N ARG A 154 -3.26 -4.71 -3.80
CA ARG A 154 -3.63 -4.30 -2.44
C ARG A 154 -3.87 -5.49 -1.51
N LEU A 155 -3.27 -5.43 -0.34
CA LEU A 155 -3.38 -6.45 0.71
C LEU A 155 -3.79 -5.81 2.05
N THR A 156 -4.64 -6.50 2.79
CA THR A 156 -5.12 -6.13 4.12
C THR A 156 -4.74 -7.19 5.15
N SER A 157 -4.64 -6.83 6.41
CA SER A 157 -4.55 -7.81 7.49
C SER A 157 -5.94 -8.38 7.82
N SER A 158 -6.00 -9.63 8.28
CA SER A 158 -7.23 -10.27 8.75
C SER A 158 -7.88 -9.49 9.89
N LYS A 159 -7.06 -8.93 10.79
CA LYS A 159 -7.53 -8.04 11.87
C LYS A 159 -8.22 -6.79 11.33
N PHE A 160 -7.66 -6.19 10.28
CA PHE A 160 -8.24 -5.03 9.64
C PHE A 160 -9.55 -5.38 8.93
N GLU A 161 -9.65 -6.53 8.27
CA GLU A 161 -10.90 -7.01 7.67
C GLU A 161 -12.00 -7.25 8.71
N ILE A 162 -11.65 -7.78 9.88
CA ILE A 162 -12.59 -7.92 11.01
C ILE A 162 -13.07 -6.55 11.47
N TRP A 163 -12.15 -5.62 11.76
CA TRP A 163 -12.49 -4.24 12.14
C TRP A 163 -13.37 -3.55 11.10
N LEU A 164 -13.08 -3.76 9.82
CA LEU A 164 -13.93 -3.28 8.74
C LEU A 164 -15.33 -3.88 8.87
N ALA A 165 -15.46 -5.19 9.05
CA ALA A 165 -16.72 -5.93 9.12
C ALA A 165 -17.58 -5.63 10.36
N GLU A 166 -17.00 -5.12 11.44
CA GLU A 166 -17.70 -4.79 12.68
C GLU A 166 -18.78 -3.71 12.47
N SER A 167 -20.02 -4.03 12.85
CA SER A 167 -21.17 -3.12 12.73
C SER A 167 -21.18 -2.08 13.85
N GLY A 168 -21.46 -0.81 13.52
CA GLY A 168 -21.52 0.28 14.50
C GLY A 168 -20.21 1.05 14.67
N GLU A 169 -19.12 0.58 14.05
CA GLU A 169 -17.85 1.28 13.99
C GLU A 169 -17.91 2.37 12.91
N LYS A 170 -18.29 3.60 13.31
CA LYS A 170 -18.56 4.71 12.37
C LYS A 170 -17.39 5.04 11.46
N GLU A 171 -16.16 4.96 11.97
CA GLU A 171 -14.97 5.23 11.16
C GLU A 171 -14.71 4.10 10.15
N ALA A 172 -14.97 2.83 10.50
CA ALA A 172 -14.92 1.71 9.55
C ALA A 172 -15.96 1.85 8.44
N GLU A 173 -17.20 2.18 8.78
CA GLU A 173 -18.28 2.40 7.80
C GLU A 173 -17.94 3.55 6.84
N LYS A 174 -17.42 4.66 7.38
CA LYS A 174 -16.99 5.82 6.60
C LYS A 174 -15.82 5.46 5.67
N TYR A 175 -14.84 4.72 6.17
CA TYR A 175 -13.69 4.29 5.38
C TYR A 175 -14.09 3.31 4.27
N LYS A 176 -14.94 2.33 4.56
CA LYS A 176 -15.54 1.43 3.56
C LYS A 176 -16.25 2.20 2.45
N LYS A 177 -17.09 3.18 2.82
CA LYS A 177 -17.81 4.02 1.85
C LYS A 177 -16.84 4.82 0.97
N ALA A 178 -15.77 5.37 1.55
CA ALA A 178 -14.76 6.10 0.80
C ALA A 178 -14.02 5.22 -0.21
N ILE A 179 -13.66 3.98 0.16
CA ILE A 179 -13.01 3.03 -0.75
C ILE A 179 -13.95 2.59 -1.87
N ASN A 180 -15.21 2.30 -1.56
CA ASN A 180 -16.16 1.81 -2.56
C ASN A 180 -16.60 2.90 -3.55
N LYS A 181 -16.62 4.17 -3.14
CA LYS A 181 -16.93 5.29 -4.04
C LYS A 181 -16.05 5.29 -5.31
N TYR A 182 -14.78 4.93 -5.18
CA TYR A 182 -13.85 4.85 -6.31
C TYR A 182 -14.00 3.59 -7.17
N LYS A 183 -14.63 2.52 -6.64
CA LYS A 183 -15.01 1.35 -7.46
C LYS A 183 -16.15 1.70 -8.41
N ASP A 184 -17.16 2.41 -7.91
CA ASP A 184 -18.33 2.82 -8.71
C ASP A 184 -17.97 3.88 -9.77
N GLU A 185 -17.01 4.77 -9.49
CA GLU A 185 -16.49 5.74 -10.48
C GLU A 185 -15.64 5.05 -11.57
N ALA A 186 -14.87 4.00 -11.23
CA ALA A 186 -14.10 3.22 -12.19
C ALA A 186 -14.97 2.34 -13.11
N GLU A 187 -16.14 1.88 -12.64
CA GLU A 187 -17.12 1.19 -13.48
C GLU A 187 -17.86 2.16 -14.43
N ASN A 188 -18.01 3.43 -14.05
CA ASN A 188 -18.65 4.47 -14.86
C ASN A 188 -17.74 5.13 -15.91
N GLU A 189 -16.40 5.02 -15.80
CA GLU A 189 -15.46 5.47 -16.85
C GLU A 189 -15.54 4.64 -18.16
N LYS A 190 -16.41 3.62 -18.24
CA LYS A 190 -16.81 3.01 -19.53
C LYS A 190 -17.74 3.90 -20.37
N SER A 191 -18.19 5.05 -19.86
CA SER A 191 -18.89 6.06 -20.66
C SER A 191 -17.98 7.23 -21.03
N THR A 192 -17.49 7.14 -22.27
CA THR A 192 -16.97 8.21 -23.16
C THR A 192 -15.56 8.79 -22.92
N PRO A 193 -14.72 8.89 -23.99
CA PRO A 193 -13.42 9.53 -23.95
C PRO A 193 -13.59 11.04 -24.09
N ASN A 194 -13.20 11.81 -23.07
CA ASN A 194 -12.96 13.24 -23.27
C ASN A 194 -11.48 13.47 -23.59
N GLN A 195 -11.17 13.43 -24.89
CA GLN A 195 -10.14 14.28 -25.46
C GLN A 195 -10.71 15.70 -25.64
N ALA A 196 -9.99 16.70 -25.14
CA ALA A 196 -9.95 18.14 -25.49
C ALA A 196 -9.49 18.90 -24.23
N ASN A 197 -8.46 19.76 -24.19
CA ASN A 197 -7.70 20.49 -25.21
C ASN A 197 -6.20 20.42 -24.93
#